data_AF-A0A009IQJ3-F1
#
_entry.id   AF-A0A009IQJ3-F1
#
_cell.length_a   1.000
_cell.length_b   1.000
_cell.length_c   1.000
_cell.angle_alpha   90.00
_cell.angle_beta   90.00
_cell.angle_gamma   90.00
#
_symmetry.space_group_name_H-M   'P 1'
#
loop_
_entity.id
_entity.type
_entity.pdbx_description
1 polymer ?
#
loop_
_entity_poly.entity_id
_entity_poly.type
_entity_poly.pdbx_seq_one_letter_code
_entity_poly.pdbx_strand_id
1 'polypeptide(L)'
;MTNLPKEGESQRIGRLAKKVLAINMPLNWIDKEQDGDSDFGIDYLIQLKNSTGHVEFSFYLQLKGTTAPAYNTANTLISYDFKTSTLEYYHRQEPLVMVAVVDICDEKKLYECPIYYLWLDDNWFAKNHEKLVNQKSISINIPKENILDQDLDIYDFYASRFQEKLAFNELKKGITEQEKPVVETLSLITQVIDEKPIFLKSIELQGEAP
;
A
#
# COMPACT_ATOMS: atom_id res chain seq x y z
N MET A 1 -1.37 14.42 44.73
CA MET A 1 -2.17 14.81 43.55
C MET A 1 -1.25 14.73 42.34
N THR A 2 -1.48 13.79 41.43
CA THR A 2 -0.73 13.71 40.16
C THR A 2 -1.61 14.23 39.04
N ASN A 3 -1.80 15.56 39.00
CA ASN A 3 -2.48 16.22 37.88
C ASN A 3 -1.47 16.46 36.75
N LEU A 4 -0.88 15.36 36.27
CA LEU A 4 0.11 15.34 35.20
C LEU A 4 -0.51 14.64 33.98
N PRO A 5 -0.12 15.03 32.76
CA PRO A 5 -0.51 14.29 31.56
C PRO A 5 -0.16 12.80 31.70
N LYS A 6 -1.12 11.94 31.35
CA LYS A 6 -0.93 10.49 31.30
C LYS A 6 -1.01 10.05 29.85
N GLU A 7 0.00 9.31 29.40
CA GLU A 7 0.00 8.70 28.07
C GLU A 7 -1.19 7.74 27.93
N GLY A 8 -1.94 7.90 26.83
CA GLY A 8 -3.01 6.97 26.47
C GLY A 8 -2.45 5.68 25.87
N GLU A 9 -3.20 4.59 26.00
CA GLU A 9 -2.75 3.28 25.51
C GLU A 9 -2.46 3.28 23.99
N SER A 10 -3.31 3.91 23.19
CA SER A 10 -3.08 4.05 21.75
C SER A 10 -1.81 4.83 21.41
N GLN A 11 -1.47 5.86 22.20
CA GLN A 11 -0.24 6.65 22.00
C GLN A 11 0.99 5.80 22.32
N ARG A 12 0.92 5.04 23.43
CA ARG A 12 1.96 4.11 23.85
C ARG A 12 2.21 3.02 22.80
N ILE A 13 1.15 2.37 22.30
CA ILE A 13 1.22 1.35 21.24
C ILE A 13 1.80 1.94 19.96
N GLY A 14 1.35 3.12 19.54
CA GLY A 14 1.91 3.81 18.37
C GLY A 14 3.40 4.08 18.52
N ARG A 15 3.84 4.60 19.68
CA ARG A 15 5.25 4.82 19.98
C ARG A 15 6.09 3.54 20.00
N LEU A 16 5.55 2.42 20.48
CA LEU A 16 6.22 1.13 20.42
C LEU A 16 6.32 0.61 18.99
N ALA A 17 5.26 0.73 18.19
CA ALA A 17 5.28 0.36 16.78
C ALA A 17 6.35 1.13 16.01
N LYS A 18 6.47 2.45 16.21
CA LYS A 18 7.53 3.29 15.62
C LYS A 18 8.94 2.78 15.99
N LYS A 19 9.15 2.32 17.23
CA LYS A 19 10.43 1.71 17.65
C LYS A 19 10.71 0.38 16.94
N VAL A 20 9.71 -0.48 16.81
CA VAL A 20 9.85 -1.76 16.09
C VAL A 20 10.16 -1.50 14.62
N LEU A 21 9.47 -0.54 14.00
CA LEU A 21 9.75 -0.11 12.63
C LEU A 21 11.18 0.40 12.48
N ALA A 22 11.65 1.28 13.37
CA ALA A 22 13.02 1.79 13.30
C ALA A 22 14.10 0.69 13.40
N ILE A 23 13.81 -0.42 14.11
CA ILE A 23 14.71 -1.57 14.19
C ILE A 23 14.67 -2.39 12.88
N ASN A 24 13.50 -2.56 12.28
CA ASN A 24 13.29 -3.44 11.12
C ASN A 24 13.24 -2.71 9.78
N MET A 25 13.42 -1.39 9.75
CA MET A 25 13.35 -0.59 8.53
C MET A 25 14.37 -1.11 7.52
N PRO A 26 13.98 -1.38 6.26
CA PRO A 26 14.92 -1.74 5.20
C PRO A 26 16.06 -0.74 5.09
N LEU A 27 17.29 -1.23 5.09
CA LEU A 27 18.48 -0.37 5.15
C LEU A 27 18.64 0.56 3.93
N ASN A 28 18.00 0.20 2.82
CA ASN A 28 18.01 0.97 1.59
C ASN A 28 16.87 1.98 1.47
N TRP A 29 15.95 2.02 2.43
CA TRP A 29 14.90 3.02 2.47
C TRP A 29 15.40 4.30 3.12
N ILE A 30 14.92 5.44 2.61
CA ILE A 30 15.13 6.75 3.23
C ILE A 30 13.76 7.19 3.75
N ASP A 31 13.59 7.18 5.06
CA ASP A 31 12.33 7.53 5.71
C ASP A 31 12.29 9.00 6.12
N LYS A 32 11.09 9.57 6.00
CA LYS A 32 10.74 10.88 6.57
C LYS A 32 9.39 10.79 7.27
N GLU A 33 9.44 10.82 8.59
CA GLU A 33 8.27 10.87 9.45
C GLU A 33 7.40 12.09 9.12
N GLN A 34 6.09 11.87 9.03
CA GLN A 34 5.06 12.89 8.80
C GLN A 34 4.42 13.23 10.14
N ASP A 35 5.15 13.91 11.01
CA ASP A 35 4.64 14.32 12.33
C ASP A 35 3.91 15.68 12.29
N GLY A 36 2.87 15.81 13.12
CA GLY A 36 2.19 17.07 13.44
C GLY A 36 0.68 16.90 13.58
N ASP A 37 -0.04 17.90 14.10
CA ASP A 37 -1.51 17.87 14.32
C ASP A 37 -2.36 17.77 13.02
N SER A 38 -1.73 17.48 11.88
CA SER A 38 -2.29 17.51 10.52
C SER A 38 -2.10 16.19 9.77
N ASP A 39 -1.65 15.14 10.44
CA ASP A 39 -1.46 13.81 9.89
C ASP A 39 -2.82 13.12 9.74
N PHE A 40 -3.38 13.16 8.52
CA PHE A 40 -4.65 12.48 8.17
C PHE A 40 -4.49 10.95 8.07
N GLY A 41 -3.59 10.39 8.88
CA GLY A 41 -3.27 8.97 8.96
C GLY A 41 -2.26 8.51 7.92
N ILE A 42 -1.18 9.24 7.66
CA ILE A 42 0.02 8.71 6.99
C ILE A 42 1.19 9.03 7.91
N ASP A 43 1.98 8.02 8.28
CA ASP A 43 3.04 8.20 9.27
C ASP A 43 4.41 8.50 8.63
N TYR A 44 4.70 7.96 7.43
CA TYR A 44 5.99 8.15 6.78
C TYR A 44 5.85 8.38 5.27
N LEU A 45 6.73 9.22 4.74
CA LEU A 45 7.12 9.21 3.33
C LEU A 45 8.43 8.42 3.23
N ILE A 46 8.45 7.37 2.42
CA ILE A 46 9.63 6.55 2.18
C ILE A 46 10.13 6.83 0.76
N GLN A 47 11.45 7.00 0.60
CA GLN A 47 12.10 7.11 -0.69
C GLN A 47 12.95 5.87 -0.98
N LEU A 48 12.91 5.42 -2.22
CA LEU A 48 13.60 4.23 -2.71
C LEU A 48 14.79 4.63 -3.58
N LYS A 49 15.92 3.97 -3.33
CA LYS A 49 17.12 4.05 -4.16
C LYS A 49 17.13 2.93 -5.19
N ASN A 50 17.59 3.22 -6.39
CA ASN A 50 17.93 2.21 -7.38
C ASN A 50 19.22 1.46 -7.01
N SER A 51 19.57 0.45 -7.80
CA SER A 51 20.78 -0.38 -7.60
C SER A 51 22.09 0.40 -7.66
N THR A 52 22.08 1.62 -8.23
CA THR A 52 23.24 2.52 -8.29
C THR A 52 23.25 3.57 -7.17
N GLY A 53 22.28 3.53 -6.26
CA GLY A 53 22.16 4.43 -5.11
C GLY A 53 21.44 5.76 -5.38
N HIS A 54 20.89 5.97 -6.58
CA HIS A 54 20.09 7.17 -6.87
C HIS A 54 18.67 7.03 -6.37
N VAL A 55 18.14 8.07 -5.74
CA VAL A 55 16.75 8.12 -5.28
C VAL A 55 15.83 8.33 -6.48
N GLU A 56 14.88 7.42 -6.72
CA GLU A 56 13.99 7.46 -7.89
C GLU A 56 12.51 7.51 -7.53
N PHE A 57 12.09 6.71 -6.56
CA PHE A 57 10.68 6.56 -6.23
C PHE A 57 10.39 6.94 -4.78
N SER A 58 9.12 7.18 -4.50
CA SER A 58 8.63 7.33 -3.14
C SER A 58 7.26 6.68 -2.97
N PHE A 59 6.96 6.33 -1.72
CA PHE A 59 5.68 5.78 -1.31
C PHE A 59 5.32 6.27 0.09
N TYR A 60 4.04 6.25 0.42
CA TYR A 60 3.56 6.52 1.77
C TYR A 60 3.45 5.23 2.56
N LEU A 61 3.80 5.29 3.84
CA LEU A 61 3.67 4.18 4.77
C LEU A 61 2.77 4.62 5.93
N GLN A 62 1.67 3.90 6.14
CA GLN A 62 0.89 3.97 7.37
C GLN A 62 1.28 2.81 8.28
N LEU A 63 1.70 3.13 9.49
CA LEU A 63 2.06 2.19 10.54
C LEU A 63 0.89 2.02 11.52
N LYS A 64 0.60 0.78 11.90
CA LYS A 64 -0.35 0.47 12.98
C LYS A 64 0.28 -0.54 13.92
N GLY A 65 0.19 -0.29 15.22
CA GLY A 65 0.60 -1.26 16.25
C GLY A 65 -0.60 -1.96 16.85
N THR A 66 -0.43 -3.21 17.27
CA THR A 66 -1.37 -3.92 18.13
C THR A 66 -0.62 -4.79 19.14
N THR A 67 -1.14 -4.90 20.36
CA THR A 67 -0.70 -5.86 21.38
C THR A 67 -1.61 -7.09 21.45
N ALA A 68 -2.66 -7.10 20.63
CA ALA A 68 -3.65 -8.18 20.53
C ALA A 68 -3.91 -8.45 19.03
N PRO A 69 -2.97 -9.11 18.33
CA PRO A 69 -3.12 -9.40 16.91
C PRO A 69 -4.33 -10.31 16.65
N ALA A 70 -5.13 -9.96 15.65
CA ALA A 70 -6.25 -10.79 15.21
C ALA A 70 -5.78 -11.69 14.06
N TYR A 71 -5.47 -12.95 14.37
CA TYR A 71 -5.06 -13.94 13.36
C TYR A 71 -6.25 -14.75 12.85
N ASN A 72 -6.23 -15.12 11.57
CA ASN A 72 -7.18 -16.11 11.04
C ASN A 72 -6.91 -17.52 11.62
N THR A 73 -7.86 -18.44 11.48
CA THR A 73 -7.76 -19.81 12.03
C THR A 73 -6.52 -20.57 11.53
N ALA A 74 -6.10 -20.33 10.29
CA ALA A 74 -4.91 -20.95 9.71
C ALA A 74 -3.58 -20.27 10.13
N ASN A 75 -3.64 -19.16 10.89
CA ASN A 75 -2.48 -18.36 11.29
C ASN A 75 -1.60 -17.91 10.11
N THR A 76 -2.23 -17.60 8.97
CA THR A 76 -1.60 -17.16 7.72
C THR A 76 -1.84 -15.67 7.44
N LEU A 77 -2.87 -15.08 8.06
CA LEU A 77 -3.24 -13.68 7.88
C LEU A 77 -3.34 -13.00 9.24
N ILE A 78 -2.87 -11.75 9.33
CA ILE A 78 -3.20 -10.83 10.41
C ILE A 78 -4.26 -9.83 9.91
N SER A 79 -5.23 -9.51 10.76
CA SER A 79 -6.32 -8.61 10.44
C SER A 79 -6.20 -7.31 11.25
N TYR A 80 -6.41 -6.17 10.60
CA TYR A 80 -6.48 -4.87 11.27
C TYR A 80 -7.61 -4.03 10.68
N ASP A 81 -8.40 -3.39 11.53
CA ASP A 81 -9.55 -2.60 11.12
C ASP A 81 -9.16 -1.17 10.74
N PHE A 82 -9.55 -0.75 9.54
CA PHE A 82 -9.37 0.62 9.06
C PHE A 82 -10.73 1.25 8.79
N LYS A 83 -10.84 2.56 9.07
CA LYS A 83 -12.00 3.35 8.64
C LYS A 83 -12.03 3.45 7.12
N THR A 84 -13.19 3.26 6.50
CA THR A 84 -13.32 3.34 5.04
C THR A 84 -12.99 4.75 4.52
N SER A 85 -13.29 5.80 5.29
CA SER A 85 -12.88 7.17 4.97
C SER A 85 -11.36 7.35 4.88
N THR A 86 -10.60 6.63 5.72
CA THR A 86 -9.14 6.66 5.72
C THR A 86 -8.59 5.91 4.51
N LEU A 87 -9.19 4.77 4.16
CA LEU A 87 -8.81 4.01 2.97
C LEU A 87 -9.14 4.76 1.68
N GLU A 88 -10.27 5.45 1.63
CA GLU A 88 -10.62 6.32 0.50
C GLU A 88 -9.64 7.49 0.36
N TYR A 89 -9.16 8.03 1.48
CA TYR A 89 -8.07 9.01 1.45
C TYR A 89 -6.79 8.39 0.86
N TYR A 90 -6.41 7.18 1.26
CA TYR A 90 -5.23 6.47 0.72
C TYR A 90 -5.34 6.19 -0.78
N HIS A 91 -6.51 5.78 -1.26
CA HIS A 91 -6.77 5.53 -2.68
C HIS A 91 -6.49 6.75 -3.56
N ARG A 92 -6.67 7.96 -3.01
CA ARG A 92 -6.49 9.23 -3.72
C ARG A 92 -5.09 9.80 -3.62
N GLN A 93 -4.18 9.11 -2.92
CA GLN A 93 -2.80 9.55 -2.84
C GLN A 93 -2.02 9.12 -4.07
N GLU A 94 -1.24 10.06 -4.59
CA GLU A 94 -0.04 9.74 -5.35
C GLU A 94 1.11 10.40 -4.59
N PRO A 95 2.07 9.64 -4.02
CA PRO A 95 2.38 8.21 -4.27
C PRO A 95 1.49 7.14 -3.60
N LEU A 96 1.72 5.86 -3.94
CA LEU A 96 1.00 4.68 -3.42
C LEU A 96 1.18 4.55 -1.90
N VAL A 97 0.16 4.01 -1.21
CA VAL A 97 0.18 3.78 0.23
C VAL A 97 0.42 2.29 0.54
N MET A 98 1.45 2.02 1.35
CA MET A 98 1.65 0.77 2.07
C MET A 98 1.02 0.88 3.46
N VAL A 99 0.30 -0.14 3.89
CA VAL A 99 -0.07 -0.31 5.31
C VAL A 99 0.83 -1.36 5.93
N ALA A 100 1.37 -1.06 7.10
CA ALA A 100 2.16 -1.99 7.91
C ALA A 100 1.53 -2.16 9.30
N VAL A 101 1.36 -3.40 9.72
CA VAL A 101 0.84 -3.77 11.05
C VAL A 101 1.94 -4.44 11.84
N VAL A 102 2.31 -3.84 12.96
CA VAL A 102 3.26 -4.36 13.94
C VAL A 102 2.50 -5.20 14.96
N ASP A 103 2.83 -6.49 15.05
CA ASP A 103 2.42 -7.33 16.18
C ASP A 103 3.41 -7.14 17.33
N ILE A 104 3.00 -6.37 18.34
CA ILE A 104 3.77 -6.12 19.55
C ILE A 104 3.51 -7.29 20.52
N CYS A 105 4.11 -8.43 20.22
CA CYS A 105 3.94 -9.67 20.97
C CYS A 105 4.63 -9.64 22.34
N ASP A 106 5.80 -9.00 22.44
CA ASP A 106 6.52 -8.77 23.70
C ASP A 106 7.16 -7.38 23.73
N GLU A 107 6.64 -6.50 24.59
CA GLU A 107 7.13 -5.13 24.73
C GLU A 107 8.57 -5.04 25.25
N LYS A 108 9.08 -6.09 25.89
CA LYS A 108 10.47 -6.15 26.37
C LYS A 108 11.44 -6.57 25.26
N LYS A 109 10.92 -7.11 24.15
CA LYS A 109 11.69 -7.66 23.05
C LYS A 109 11.20 -7.13 21.71
N LEU A 110 11.17 -5.80 21.58
CA LEU A 110 10.71 -5.12 20.36
C LEU A 110 11.44 -5.56 19.08
N TYR A 111 12.67 -6.07 19.18
CA TYR A 111 13.44 -6.59 18.05
C TYR A 111 12.94 -7.96 17.53
N GLU A 112 12.15 -8.69 18.30
CA GLU A 112 11.52 -9.96 17.88
C GLU A 112 10.09 -9.74 17.33
N CYS A 113 9.52 -8.53 17.49
CA CYS A 113 8.17 -8.22 17.05
C CYS A 113 8.08 -8.11 15.52
N PRO A 114 7.24 -8.92 14.84
CA PRO A 114 7.15 -8.88 13.39
C PRO A 114 6.32 -7.70 12.88
N ILE A 115 6.62 -7.26 11.67
CA ILE A 115 5.87 -6.25 10.92
C ILE A 115 5.36 -6.90 9.64
N TYR A 116 4.05 -6.85 9.42
CA TYR A 116 3.43 -7.37 8.20
C TYR A 116 2.90 -6.24 7.34
N TYR A 117 3.07 -6.31 6.02
CA TYR A 117 2.69 -5.22 5.13
C TYR A 117 1.78 -5.63 3.96
N LEU A 118 1.02 -4.65 3.47
CA LEU A 118 0.19 -4.78 2.28
C LEU A 118 0.19 -3.49 1.48
N TRP A 119 0.27 -3.61 0.16
CA TRP A 119 0.03 -2.49 -0.75
C TRP A 119 -1.47 -2.25 -0.93
N LEU A 120 -1.90 -1.00 -0.81
CA LEU A 120 -3.26 -0.58 -1.15
C LEU A 120 -3.27 -0.07 -2.59
N ASP A 121 -3.12 -1.00 -3.54
CA ASP A 121 -3.14 -0.72 -4.98
C ASP A 121 -4.56 -0.73 -5.57
N ASP A 122 -4.66 -0.36 -6.85
CA ASP A 122 -5.92 -0.27 -7.57
C ASP A 122 -6.68 -1.62 -7.58
N ASN A 123 -5.95 -2.74 -7.65
CA ASN A 123 -6.52 -4.09 -7.60
C ASN A 123 -7.14 -4.40 -6.23
N TRP A 124 -6.46 -4.01 -5.15
CA TRP A 124 -6.98 -4.16 -3.80
C TRP A 124 -8.25 -3.34 -3.60
N PHE A 125 -8.27 -2.09 -4.07
CA PHE A 125 -9.45 -1.22 -3.99
C PHE A 125 -10.61 -1.76 -4.82
N ALA A 126 -10.37 -2.23 -6.04
CA ALA A 126 -11.39 -2.85 -6.89
C ALA A 126 -12.02 -4.08 -6.21
N LYS A 127 -11.18 -4.98 -5.66
CA LYS A 127 -11.64 -6.19 -4.96
C LYS A 127 -12.48 -5.90 -3.71
N ASN A 128 -12.26 -4.77 -3.05
CA ASN A 128 -12.93 -4.39 -1.80
C ASN A 128 -13.99 -3.28 -1.98
N HIS A 129 -14.29 -2.87 -3.21
CA HIS A 129 -15.14 -1.72 -3.52
C HIS A 129 -16.51 -1.78 -2.81
N GLU A 130 -17.21 -2.91 -2.86
CA GLU A 130 -18.52 -3.06 -2.22
C GLU A 130 -18.46 -2.83 -0.70
N LYS A 131 -17.41 -3.33 -0.04
CA LYS A 131 -17.24 -3.15 1.40
C LYS A 131 -16.89 -1.70 1.74
N LEU A 132 -16.05 -1.06 0.92
CA LEU A 132 -15.64 0.33 1.12
C LEU A 132 -16.83 1.30 1.04
N VAL A 133 -17.78 1.05 0.12
CA VAL A 133 -18.98 1.88 -0.03
C VAL A 133 -19.99 1.65 1.09
N ASN A 134 -20.15 0.40 1.54
CA ASN A 134 -21.26 0.03 2.42
C ASN A 134 -20.91 -0.02 3.92
N GLN A 135 -19.63 0.01 4.29
CA GLN A 135 -19.18 -0.16 5.68
C GLN A 135 -18.48 1.10 6.20
N LYS A 136 -18.53 1.33 7.53
CA LYS A 136 -17.78 2.42 8.19
C LYS A 136 -16.31 2.06 8.39
N SER A 137 -16.03 0.77 8.52
CA SER A 137 -14.70 0.21 8.68
C SER A 137 -14.65 -1.16 8.02
N ILE A 138 -13.48 -1.53 7.51
CA ILE A 138 -13.24 -2.87 6.98
C ILE A 138 -11.96 -3.43 7.60
N SER A 139 -11.96 -4.74 7.82
CA SER A 139 -10.77 -5.45 8.27
C SER A 139 -9.89 -5.77 7.07
N ILE A 140 -8.66 -5.27 7.10
CA ILE A 140 -7.64 -5.58 6.10
C ILE A 140 -6.92 -6.84 6.56
N ASN A 141 -6.95 -7.87 5.73
CA ASN A 141 -6.22 -9.10 5.96
C ASN A 141 -4.86 -9.03 5.25
N ILE A 142 -3.79 -9.04 6.03
CA ILE A 142 -2.41 -8.93 5.57
C ILE A 142 -1.78 -10.33 5.64
N PRO A 143 -1.26 -10.87 4.52
CA PRO A 143 -0.51 -12.12 4.53
C PRO A 143 0.72 -12.04 5.43
N LYS A 144 0.92 -13.05 6.27
CA LYS A 144 2.10 -13.11 7.14
C LYS A 144 3.41 -13.42 6.41
N GLU A 145 3.32 -13.86 5.16
CA GLU A 145 4.47 -13.98 4.26
C GLU A 145 5.00 -12.61 3.81
N ASN A 146 4.18 -11.55 3.86
CA ASN A 146 4.60 -10.20 3.57
C ASN A 146 5.23 -9.56 4.82
N ILE A 147 6.49 -9.87 5.07
CA ILE A 147 7.24 -9.38 6.22
C ILE A 147 8.01 -8.11 5.82
N LEU A 148 7.91 -7.07 6.65
CA LEU A 148 8.76 -5.89 6.56
C LEU A 148 9.92 -6.09 7.54
N ASP A 149 11.08 -6.41 6.98
CA ASP A 149 12.35 -6.57 7.68
C ASP A 149 13.46 -5.77 6.97
N GLN A 150 14.69 -5.85 7.48
CA GLN A 150 15.81 -5.08 6.95
C GLN A 150 16.22 -5.44 5.51
N ASP A 151 15.82 -6.63 5.04
CA ASP A 151 16.20 -7.20 3.75
C ASP A 151 15.10 -7.00 2.68
N LEU A 152 13.92 -6.50 3.07
CA LEU A 152 12.82 -6.23 2.15
C LEU A 152 13.22 -5.24 1.04
N ASP A 153 13.28 -5.76 -0.19
CA ASP A 153 13.43 -4.95 -1.41
C ASP A 153 12.12 -4.93 -2.21
N ILE A 154 11.63 -3.71 -2.44
CA ILE A 154 10.39 -3.44 -3.18
C ILE A 154 10.64 -2.56 -4.41
N TYR A 155 11.90 -2.29 -4.74
CA TYR A 155 12.25 -1.38 -5.83
C TYR A 155 11.63 -1.85 -7.16
N ASP A 156 11.79 -3.12 -7.51
CA ASP A 156 11.31 -3.68 -8.77
C ASP A 156 9.78 -3.68 -8.88
N PHE A 157 9.09 -3.91 -7.76
CA PHE A 157 7.63 -3.78 -7.69
C PHE A 157 7.21 -2.35 -8.07
N TYR A 158 7.86 -1.36 -7.46
CA TYR A 158 7.53 0.04 -7.67
C TYR A 158 7.93 0.54 -9.07
N ALA A 159 9.08 0.09 -9.57
CA ALA A 159 9.56 0.37 -10.92
C ALA A 159 8.59 -0.20 -11.96
N SER A 160 8.11 -1.43 -11.78
CA SER A 160 7.12 -2.06 -12.67
C SER A 160 5.83 -1.26 -12.73
N ARG A 161 5.27 -0.86 -11.58
CA ARG A 161 4.10 0.01 -11.52
C ARG A 161 4.31 1.34 -12.24
N PHE A 162 5.50 1.93 -12.12
CA PHE A 162 5.83 3.16 -12.84
C PHE A 162 5.86 2.95 -14.36
N GLN A 163 6.45 1.86 -14.84
CA GLN A 163 6.45 1.52 -16.27
C GLN A 163 5.04 1.28 -16.81
N GLU A 164 4.17 0.61 -16.05
CA GLU A 164 2.75 0.44 -16.38
C GLU A 164 2.05 1.80 -16.51
N LYS A 165 2.30 2.74 -15.59
CA LYS A 165 1.77 4.11 -15.66
C LYS A 165 2.25 4.84 -16.91
N LEU A 166 3.51 4.68 -17.31
CA LEU A 166 4.04 5.26 -18.55
C LEU A 166 3.37 4.65 -19.79
N ALA A 167 3.25 3.33 -19.87
CA ALA A 167 2.58 2.65 -20.96
C ALA A 167 1.11 3.07 -21.11
N PHE A 168 0.40 3.20 -20.00
CA PHE A 168 -0.97 3.71 -19.98
C PHE A 168 -1.08 5.16 -20.46
N ASN A 169 -0.12 6.01 -20.10
CA ASN A 169 -0.07 7.39 -20.59
C ASN A 169 0.14 7.47 -22.11
N GLU A 170 0.96 6.58 -22.69
CA GLU A 170 1.13 6.50 -24.14
C GLU A 170 -0.15 6.03 -24.84
N LEU A 171 -0.84 5.01 -24.30
CA LEU A 171 -2.15 4.59 -24.79
C LEU A 171 -3.16 5.75 -24.77
N LYS A 172 -3.20 6.50 -23.66
CA LYS A 172 -4.06 7.68 -23.51
C LYS A 172 -3.76 8.75 -24.56
N LYS A 173 -2.49 9.01 -24.89
CA LYS A 173 -2.12 9.97 -25.95
C LYS A 173 -2.68 9.53 -27.30
N GLY A 174 -2.50 8.26 -27.69
CA GLY A 174 -3.02 7.73 -28.96
C GLY A 174 -4.55 7.78 -29.07
N ILE A 175 -5.27 7.71 -27.95
CA ILE A 175 -6.73 7.87 -27.92
C ILE A 175 -7.15 9.35 -28.11
N THR A 176 -6.41 10.28 -27.51
CA THR A 176 -6.77 11.71 -27.50
C THR A 176 -6.80 12.31 -28.91
N GLU A 177 -6.06 11.72 -29.85
CA GLU A 177 -6.05 12.11 -31.27
C GLU A 177 -7.37 11.82 -32.01
N GLN A 178 -8.33 11.12 -31.38
CA GLN A 178 -9.62 10.75 -31.99
C GLN A 178 -10.81 11.65 -31.64
N GLU A 179 -10.58 12.85 -31.08
CA GLU A 179 -11.61 13.86 -30.72
C GLU A 179 -12.74 13.38 -29.78
N LYS A 180 -12.51 12.31 -29.01
CA LYS A 180 -13.45 11.81 -27.99
C LYS A 180 -12.92 12.01 -26.56
N PRO A 181 -13.80 12.08 -25.55
CA PRO A 181 -13.35 12.05 -24.16
C PRO A 181 -12.54 10.77 -23.88
N VAL A 182 -11.30 10.96 -23.43
CA VAL A 182 -10.36 9.86 -23.14
C VAL A 182 -10.95 8.84 -22.17
N VAL A 183 -11.59 9.32 -21.11
CA VAL A 183 -12.17 8.45 -20.06
C VAL A 183 -13.26 7.56 -20.64
N GLU A 184 -14.17 8.12 -21.44
CA GLU A 184 -15.25 7.33 -22.08
C GLU A 184 -14.69 6.29 -23.03
N THR A 185 -13.66 6.65 -23.81
CA THR A 185 -13.03 5.73 -24.76
C THR A 185 -12.31 4.60 -24.05
N LEU A 186 -11.57 4.89 -22.97
CA LEU A 186 -10.92 3.87 -22.16
C LEU A 186 -11.93 2.93 -21.50
N SER A 187 -13.03 3.46 -20.95
CA SER A 187 -14.12 2.63 -20.39
C SER A 187 -14.72 1.69 -21.42
N LEU A 188 -14.93 2.16 -22.66
CA LEU A 188 -15.42 1.33 -23.75
C LEU A 188 -14.41 0.22 -24.12
N ILE A 189 -13.12 0.55 -24.19
CA ILE A 189 -12.06 -0.44 -24.45
C ILE A 189 -12.05 -1.52 -23.35
N THR A 190 -12.10 -1.13 -22.08
CA THR A 190 -12.17 -2.07 -20.95
C THR A 190 -13.39 -2.99 -21.07
N GLN A 191 -14.58 -2.44 -21.35
CA GLN A 191 -15.78 -3.24 -21.55
C GLN A 191 -15.64 -4.24 -22.70
N VAL A 192 -15.07 -3.82 -23.84
CA VAL A 192 -14.84 -4.71 -24.99
C VAL A 192 -13.88 -5.84 -24.63
N ILE A 193 -12.83 -5.57 -23.86
CA ILE A 193 -11.87 -6.57 -23.39
C ILE A 193 -12.57 -7.59 -22.48
N ASP A 194 -13.37 -7.13 -21.53
CA ASP A 194 -14.10 -7.98 -20.59
C ASP A 194 -15.14 -8.87 -21.29
N GLU A 195 -15.87 -8.32 -22.26
CA GLU A 195 -16.89 -9.06 -23.02
C GLU A 195 -16.31 -10.00 -24.08
N LYS A 196 -15.16 -9.64 -24.66
CA LYS A 196 -14.53 -10.36 -25.78
C LYS A 196 -13.02 -10.50 -25.59
N PRO A 197 -12.56 -11.36 -24.66
CA PRO A 197 -11.13 -11.56 -24.39
C PRO A 197 -10.34 -12.13 -25.59
N ILE A 198 -11.04 -12.61 -26.63
CA ILE A 198 -10.45 -13.08 -27.90
C ILE A 198 -9.63 -11.97 -28.58
N PHE A 199 -10.00 -10.69 -28.43
CA PHE A 199 -9.24 -9.58 -29.01
C PHE A 199 -7.82 -9.49 -28.44
N LEU A 200 -7.63 -9.74 -27.14
CA LEU A 200 -6.29 -9.78 -26.54
C LEU A 200 -5.45 -10.93 -27.11
N LYS A 201 -6.04 -12.12 -27.25
CA LYS A 201 -5.36 -13.27 -27.87
C LYS A 201 -4.95 -13.03 -29.32
N SER A 202 -5.73 -12.25 -30.06
CA SER A 202 -5.38 -11.90 -31.45
C SER A 202 -4.21 -10.91 -31.55
N ILE A 203 -4.00 -10.09 -30.51
CA ILE A 203 -2.88 -9.15 -30.43
C ILE A 203 -1.59 -9.88 -30.02
N GLU A 204 -1.67 -10.84 -29.09
CA GLU A 204 -0.54 -11.72 -28.72
C GLU A 204 0.05 -12.41 -29.96
N LEU A 205 -0.81 -12.90 -30.86
CA LEU A 205 -0.40 -13.57 -32.11
C LEU A 205 0.21 -12.63 -33.16
N GLN A 206 -0.05 -11.31 -33.09
CA GLN A 206 0.57 -10.34 -34.00
C GLN A 206 2.00 -9.98 -33.60
N GLY A 207 2.35 -10.14 -32.32
CA GLY A 207 3.73 -9.97 -31.82
C GLY A 207 4.64 -11.19 -32.08
N GLU A 208 4.08 -12.33 -32.49
CA GLU A 208 4.79 -13.59 -32.76
C GLU A 208 5.01 -13.88 -34.26
N ALA A 209 4.68 -12.95 -35.16
CA ALA A 209 5.04 -13.08 -36.57
C ALA A 209 6.56 -12.86 -36.76
N PRO A 210 7.27 -13.72 -37.54
CA PRO A 210 8.73 -13.71 -37.64
C PRO A 210 9.32 -12.46 -38.30
#